data_AF-A0A1F3LJA0-F1
#
_entry.id   AF-A0A1F3LJA0-F1
#
_cell.length_a   1.000
_cell.length_b   1.000
_cell.length_c   1.000
_cell.angle_alpha   90.00
_cell.angle_beta   90.00
_cell.angle_gamma   90.00
#
_symmetry.space_group_name_H-M   'P 1'
#
loop_
_entity.id
_entity.type
_entity.pdbx_description
1 polymer ?
#
loop_
_entity_poly.entity_id
_entity_poly.type
_entity_poly.pdbx_seq_one_letter_code
_entity_poly.pdbx_strand_id
1 'polypeptide(L)'
;MKKLFFCAVLLLVGLHISAKENQVPAKPRVDNRVELMSIVFRLAGRAEYSSNELKQYVGKIEDHFGKYRNHELILYVKSVMNERGLGYDAVMSMAVNLDKNLFLRKDLAINSLDKRWGEECADKFTLLLRKFYVDADCEGFFKSNADFYKEVAKRFLPVYEQIDLNWYKSFYGNVSSEKFTIINAPANGQGNYGVSVNYKDGNKEASAIMGAWGTDSTGMPLFRIDDYFPTLLHEFNHSFINHINAKHSDLLKDCGEQLFSLVENEMRSQAYGNWLTMMNEALVRACVIKYMKDHDYADAAIQKETKSQIDRGFFWIGELVGELDKYSSQRDIYPSLESYVPRLAGEYKRYVAMGLEMENRRPKVASITEFSNGDKNVRPSIKTITINFDKPLSGKAYSIVYGQLGPAAFPKVLKIEYAPGNMSVVMSVELLPEKAYQFVLTGKGFKSPEGLAIKSYMVNFETGK
;
A
#
# COMPACT_ATOMS: atom_id res chain seq x y z
N MET A 1 -47.89 36.70 61.20
CA MET A 1 -47.10 35.49 60.91
C MET A 1 -46.85 35.43 59.41
N LYS A 2 -45.61 35.67 58.98
CA LYS A 2 -45.21 35.76 57.56
C LYS A 2 -45.16 34.34 56.95
N LYS A 3 -45.91 34.10 55.87
CA LYS A 3 -45.79 32.88 55.05
C LYS A 3 -44.65 33.10 54.06
N LEU A 4 -43.57 32.33 54.20
CA LEU A 4 -42.51 32.25 53.19
C LEU A 4 -43.01 31.42 52.00
N PHE A 5 -42.99 32.02 50.81
CA PHE A 5 -43.12 31.33 49.53
C PHE A 5 -41.73 30.82 49.15
N PHE A 6 -41.56 29.49 49.05
CA PHE A 6 -40.34 28.87 48.56
C PHE A 6 -40.49 28.66 47.04
N CYS A 7 -39.98 29.59 46.25
CA CYS A 7 -39.87 29.42 44.79
C CYS A 7 -38.67 28.51 44.49
N ALA A 8 -38.93 27.26 44.09
CA ALA A 8 -37.93 26.39 43.51
C ALA A 8 -37.63 26.85 42.07
N VAL A 9 -36.47 27.47 41.86
CA VAL A 9 -35.93 27.77 40.52
C VAL A 9 -35.32 26.47 39.98
N LEU A 10 -36.04 25.80 39.08
CA LEU A 10 -35.50 24.72 38.26
C LEU A 10 -34.65 25.33 37.13
N LEU A 11 -33.34 25.36 37.34
CA LEU A 11 -32.36 25.64 36.30
C LEU A 11 -32.31 24.44 35.34
N LEU A 12 -33.10 24.51 34.26
CA LEU A 12 -32.94 23.67 33.08
C LEU A 12 -31.66 24.08 32.37
N VAL A 13 -30.53 23.50 32.78
CA VAL A 13 -29.33 23.47 31.94
C VAL A 13 -29.67 22.54 30.77
N GLY A 14 -30.11 23.12 29.67
CA GLY A 14 -30.22 22.44 28.39
C GLY A 14 -28.82 21.99 27.97
N LEU A 15 -28.47 20.75 28.31
CA LEU A 15 -27.40 20.04 27.64
C LEU A 15 -27.85 19.88 26.19
N HIS A 16 -27.34 20.76 25.31
CA HIS A 16 -27.29 20.48 23.88
C HIS A 16 -26.36 19.28 23.70
N ILE A 17 -26.91 18.08 23.90
CA ILE A 17 -26.36 16.88 23.29
C ILE A 17 -26.63 17.08 21.81
N SER A 18 -25.68 17.69 21.10
CA SER A 18 -25.57 17.45 19.67
C SER A 18 -25.42 15.95 19.54
N ALA A 19 -26.50 15.28 19.17
CA ALA A 19 -26.44 13.92 18.69
C ALA A 19 -25.44 13.94 17.54
N LYS A 20 -24.21 13.47 17.78
CA LYS A 20 -23.31 13.08 16.69
C LYS A 20 -24.10 12.03 15.93
N GLU A 21 -24.67 12.40 14.79
CA GLU A 21 -25.33 11.47 13.87
C GLU A 21 -24.43 10.25 13.72
N ASN A 22 -25.02 9.06 13.87
CA ASN A 22 -24.30 7.80 13.69
C ASN A 22 -23.57 7.83 12.34
N GLN A 23 -22.24 7.81 12.41
CA GLN A 23 -21.32 7.87 11.27
C GLN A 23 -21.25 6.54 10.53
N VAL A 24 -22.40 6.08 10.05
CA VAL A 24 -22.43 4.97 9.09
C VAL A 24 -21.72 5.45 7.83
N PRO A 25 -20.67 4.75 7.35
CA PRO A 25 -20.03 5.14 6.12
C PRO A 25 -21.05 5.26 5.00
N ALA A 26 -20.91 6.29 4.16
CA ALA A 26 -21.86 6.50 3.08
C ALA A 26 -21.93 5.24 2.20
N LYS A 27 -23.15 4.87 1.78
CA LYS A 27 -23.34 3.71 0.89
C LYS A 27 -22.42 3.83 -0.33
N PRO A 28 -21.87 2.70 -0.82
CA PRO A 28 -21.03 2.67 -2.00
C PRO A 28 -21.71 3.35 -3.18
N ARG A 29 -20.95 4.12 -3.95
CA ARG A 29 -21.44 4.80 -5.15
C ARG A 29 -20.33 4.94 -6.18
N VAL A 30 -20.70 5.14 -7.44
CA VAL A 30 -19.74 5.63 -8.44
C VAL A 30 -19.65 7.15 -8.35
N ASP A 31 -18.46 7.70 -8.55
CA ASP A 31 -18.21 9.14 -8.60
C ASP A 31 -17.64 9.52 -9.97
N ASN A 32 -18.32 10.41 -10.69
CA ASN A 32 -17.90 10.82 -12.04
C ASN A 32 -16.52 11.49 -12.06
N ARG A 33 -16.10 12.15 -10.96
CA ARG A 33 -14.76 12.75 -10.88
C ARG A 33 -13.69 11.67 -10.85
N VAL A 34 -13.95 10.59 -10.12
CA VAL A 34 -13.07 9.42 -10.05
C VAL A 34 -13.02 8.74 -11.41
N GLU A 35 -14.17 8.42 -12.02
CA GLU A 35 -14.21 7.78 -13.34
C GLU A 35 -13.53 8.63 -14.42
N LEU A 36 -13.73 9.95 -14.40
CA LEU A 36 -13.07 10.86 -15.34
C LEU A 36 -11.54 10.81 -15.19
N MET A 37 -11.03 10.81 -13.96
CA MET A 37 -9.59 10.69 -13.71
C MET A 37 -9.04 9.37 -14.24
N SER A 38 -9.72 8.25 -13.98
CA SER A 38 -9.32 6.93 -14.48
C SER A 38 -9.26 6.90 -16.01
N ILE A 39 -10.29 7.46 -16.67
CA ILE A 39 -10.38 7.53 -18.14
C ILE A 39 -9.24 8.37 -18.71
N VAL A 40 -8.98 9.56 -18.16
CA VAL A 40 -7.89 10.44 -18.61
C VAL A 40 -6.54 9.73 -18.51
N PHE A 41 -6.26 9.04 -17.40
CA PHE A 41 -5.00 8.36 -17.18
C PHE A 41 -4.86 7.05 -17.99
N ARG A 42 -5.97 6.36 -18.27
CA ARG A 42 -6.04 5.29 -19.28
C ARG A 42 -5.68 5.81 -20.68
N LEU A 43 -6.25 6.95 -21.09
CA LEU A 43 -5.94 7.54 -22.41
C LEU A 43 -4.47 7.98 -22.52
N ALA A 44 -3.89 8.42 -21.39
CA ALA A 44 -2.49 8.76 -21.26
C ALA A 44 -1.54 7.53 -21.28
N GLY A 45 -2.07 6.31 -21.12
CA GLY A 45 -1.30 5.07 -21.18
C GLY A 45 -0.70 4.63 -19.83
N ARG A 46 -1.28 5.06 -18.71
CA ARG A 46 -0.87 4.60 -17.38
C ARG A 46 -1.38 3.20 -17.09
N ALA A 47 -0.44 2.27 -16.88
CA ALA A 47 -0.72 0.84 -16.81
C ALA A 47 -1.69 0.50 -15.65
N GLU A 48 -1.54 1.16 -14.51
CA GLU A 48 -2.38 0.96 -13.33
C GLU A 48 -3.86 1.31 -13.57
N TYR A 49 -4.18 2.15 -14.57
CA TYR A 49 -5.54 2.53 -14.96
C TYR A 49 -6.03 1.85 -16.25
N SER A 50 -5.21 1.00 -16.87
CA SER A 50 -5.44 0.49 -18.23
C SER A 50 -5.87 -0.99 -18.28
N SER A 51 -6.38 -1.54 -17.17
CA SER A 51 -6.86 -2.92 -17.11
C SER A 51 -8.06 -3.16 -18.04
N ASN A 52 -8.04 -4.25 -18.79
CA ASN A 52 -9.09 -4.62 -19.76
C ASN A 52 -10.05 -5.71 -19.24
N GLU A 53 -10.09 -5.96 -17.93
CA GLU A 53 -10.96 -6.97 -17.31
C GLU A 53 -12.45 -6.71 -17.58
N LEU A 54 -12.88 -5.46 -17.46
CA LEU A 54 -14.27 -5.04 -17.73
C LEU A 54 -14.47 -4.75 -19.22
N LYS A 55 -14.27 -5.75 -20.08
CA LYS A 55 -14.22 -5.60 -21.55
C LYS A 55 -15.35 -4.76 -22.14
N GLN A 56 -16.59 -4.98 -21.71
CA GLN A 56 -17.75 -4.23 -22.24
C GLN A 56 -17.70 -2.75 -21.87
N TYR A 57 -17.44 -2.43 -20.61
CA TYR A 57 -17.37 -1.05 -20.14
C TYR A 57 -16.12 -0.34 -20.69
N VAL A 58 -14.99 -1.03 -20.74
CA VAL A 58 -13.77 -0.56 -21.40
C VAL A 58 -14.00 -0.30 -22.88
N GLY A 59 -14.75 -1.17 -23.58
CA GLY A 59 -15.15 -0.95 -24.97
C GLY A 59 -15.89 0.38 -25.13
N LYS A 60 -16.89 0.65 -24.28
CA LYS A 60 -17.60 1.94 -24.28
C LYS A 60 -16.67 3.13 -24.05
N ILE A 61 -15.70 3.00 -23.14
CA ILE A 61 -14.70 4.04 -22.90
C ILE A 61 -13.86 4.27 -24.15
N GLU A 62 -13.34 3.22 -24.77
CA GLU A 62 -12.49 3.32 -25.96
C GLU A 62 -13.25 3.86 -27.18
N ASP A 63 -14.50 3.42 -27.39
CA ASP A 63 -15.36 3.89 -28.49
C ASP A 63 -15.67 5.39 -28.36
N HIS A 64 -15.92 5.86 -27.13
CA HIS A 64 -16.25 7.26 -26.88
C HIS A 64 -15.01 8.16 -26.83
N PHE A 65 -14.01 7.76 -26.04
CA PHE A 65 -12.87 8.60 -25.69
C PHE A 65 -11.60 8.34 -26.53
N GLY A 66 -11.51 7.20 -27.24
CA GLY A 66 -10.28 6.78 -27.92
C GLY A 66 -9.76 7.78 -28.95
N LYS A 67 -10.66 8.51 -29.63
CA LYS A 67 -10.31 9.59 -30.57
C LYS A 67 -9.63 10.80 -29.93
N TYR A 68 -9.73 10.96 -28.60
CA TYR A 68 -9.15 12.09 -27.87
C TYR A 68 -7.76 11.80 -27.27
N ARG A 69 -7.08 10.72 -27.65
CA ARG A 69 -5.72 10.40 -27.16
C ARG A 69 -4.66 11.47 -27.48
N ASN A 70 -4.95 12.35 -28.44
CA ASN A 70 -4.13 13.51 -28.82
C ASN A 70 -4.72 14.84 -28.34
N HIS A 71 -5.76 14.82 -27.50
CA HIS A 71 -6.29 16.04 -26.88
C HIS A 71 -5.23 16.67 -25.97
N GLU A 72 -5.23 17.99 -25.87
CA GLU A 72 -4.24 18.77 -25.11
C GLU A 72 -4.09 18.31 -23.65
N LEU A 73 -5.20 17.98 -22.96
CA LEU A 73 -5.16 17.37 -21.62
C LEU A 73 -4.32 16.08 -21.60
N ILE A 74 -4.54 15.18 -22.55
CA ILE A 74 -3.88 13.86 -22.56
C ILE A 74 -2.40 14.02 -22.89
N LEU A 75 -2.06 14.90 -23.82
CA LEU A 75 -0.67 15.26 -24.12
C LEU A 75 0.01 15.91 -22.91
N TYR A 76 -0.70 16.79 -22.20
CA TYR A 76 -0.20 17.41 -20.99
C TYR A 76 0.06 16.38 -19.89
N VAL A 77 -0.89 15.49 -19.59
CA VAL A 77 -0.70 14.40 -18.62
C VAL A 77 0.52 13.56 -18.99
N LYS A 78 0.67 13.16 -20.26
CA LYS A 78 1.84 12.41 -20.72
C LYS A 78 3.16 13.13 -20.45
N SER A 79 3.19 14.45 -20.59
CA SER A 79 4.40 15.26 -20.33
C SER A 79 4.76 15.32 -18.84
N VAL A 80 3.79 15.51 -17.95
CA VAL A 80 4.07 15.71 -16.52
C VAL A 80 4.11 14.42 -15.70
N MET A 81 3.50 13.35 -16.19
CA MET A 81 3.26 12.18 -15.37
C MET A 81 4.54 11.48 -14.91
N ASN A 82 5.55 11.36 -15.78
CA ASN A 82 6.82 10.72 -15.43
C ASN A 82 7.71 11.65 -14.60
N GLU A 83 7.78 12.92 -14.98
CA GLU A 83 8.62 13.92 -14.30
C GLU A 83 8.20 14.14 -12.84
N ARG A 84 6.89 14.10 -12.58
CA ARG A 84 6.32 14.35 -11.25
C ARG A 84 5.90 13.08 -10.51
N GLY A 85 6.08 11.91 -11.13
CA GLY A 85 5.58 10.64 -10.58
C GLY A 85 4.06 10.62 -10.39
N LEU A 86 3.30 11.31 -11.26
CA LEU A 86 1.83 11.27 -11.22
C LEU A 86 1.35 9.92 -11.74
N GLY A 87 0.74 9.17 -10.84
CA GLY A 87 0.22 7.82 -11.01
C GLY A 87 -0.33 7.35 -9.66
N TYR A 88 -0.96 6.17 -9.65
CA TYR A 88 -1.58 5.62 -8.45
C TYR A 88 -2.47 6.64 -7.70
N ASP A 89 -2.42 6.63 -6.36
CA ASP A 89 -3.24 7.43 -5.45
C ASP A 89 -3.23 8.96 -5.72
N ALA A 90 -2.16 9.53 -6.31
CA ALA A 90 -2.14 10.95 -6.67
C ALA A 90 -3.28 11.34 -7.62
N VAL A 91 -3.61 10.45 -8.56
CA VAL A 91 -4.67 10.67 -9.55
C VAL A 91 -6.04 10.71 -8.86
N MET A 92 -6.25 9.79 -7.91
CA MET A 92 -7.47 9.75 -7.12
C MET A 92 -7.56 10.89 -6.09
N SER A 93 -6.42 11.36 -5.57
CA SER A 93 -6.35 12.55 -4.73
C SER A 93 -6.89 13.78 -5.47
N MET A 94 -6.54 13.96 -6.76
CA MET A 94 -7.14 15.01 -7.59
C MET A 94 -8.66 14.85 -7.67
N ALA A 95 -9.17 13.65 -7.97
CA ALA A 95 -10.62 13.42 -8.10
C ALA A 95 -11.43 13.90 -6.88
N VAL A 96 -10.98 13.58 -5.66
CA VAL A 96 -11.70 13.93 -4.42
C VAL A 96 -11.52 15.40 -4.01
N ASN A 97 -10.46 16.06 -4.51
CA ASN A 97 -10.21 17.50 -4.31
C ASN A 97 -10.94 18.41 -5.31
N LEU A 98 -11.59 17.85 -6.35
CA LEU A 98 -12.41 18.60 -7.30
C LEU A 98 -13.86 18.75 -6.82
N ASP A 99 -14.54 19.83 -7.18
CA ASP A 99 -15.99 19.95 -7.06
C ASP A 99 -16.71 19.33 -8.26
N LYS A 100 -18.05 19.39 -8.29
CA LYS A 100 -18.87 18.87 -9.40
C LYS A 100 -18.64 19.58 -10.74
N ASN A 101 -18.06 20.78 -10.71
CA ASN A 101 -17.74 21.59 -11.88
C ASN A 101 -16.24 21.49 -12.24
N LEU A 102 -15.51 20.57 -11.61
CA LEU A 102 -14.09 20.29 -11.84
C LEU A 102 -13.17 21.49 -11.51
N PHE A 103 -13.56 22.30 -10.53
CA PHE A 103 -12.65 23.24 -9.86
C PHE A 103 -12.09 22.61 -8.59
N LEU A 104 -10.87 22.99 -8.20
CA LEU A 104 -10.36 22.67 -6.88
C LEU A 104 -11.30 23.26 -5.82
N ARG A 105 -11.67 22.42 -4.85
CA ARG A 105 -12.59 22.78 -3.78
C ARG A 105 -12.00 23.86 -2.87
N LYS A 106 -12.73 24.96 -2.69
CA LYS A 106 -12.28 26.12 -1.91
C LYS A 106 -12.38 25.92 -0.39
N ASP A 107 -13.15 24.94 0.06
CA ASP A 107 -13.33 24.57 1.46
C ASP A 107 -12.23 23.64 1.99
N LEU A 108 -11.37 23.12 1.11
CA LEU A 108 -10.24 22.27 1.47
C LEU A 108 -8.99 23.08 1.82
N ALA A 109 -8.18 22.52 2.71
CA ALA A 109 -6.87 23.03 3.08
C ALA A 109 -5.85 22.85 1.95
N ILE A 110 -4.83 23.71 1.92
CA ILE A 110 -3.81 23.71 0.84
C ILE A 110 -3.03 22.38 0.73
N ASN A 111 -2.89 21.66 1.84
CA ASN A 111 -2.21 20.37 1.93
C ASN A 111 -3.16 19.17 1.71
N SER A 112 -4.40 19.40 1.26
CA SER A 112 -5.37 18.34 0.95
C SER A 112 -5.06 17.60 -0.35
N LEU A 113 -4.47 18.30 -1.34
CA LEU A 113 -4.07 17.71 -2.61
C LEU A 113 -2.71 17.04 -2.49
N ASP A 114 -2.53 15.89 -3.15
CA ASP A 114 -1.25 15.21 -3.21
C ASP A 114 -0.15 16.14 -3.77
N LYS A 115 0.97 16.23 -3.02
CA LYS A 115 2.09 17.12 -3.32
C LYS A 115 2.72 16.91 -4.70
N ARG A 116 2.57 15.71 -5.31
CA ARG A 116 3.11 15.40 -6.65
C ARG A 116 2.49 16.30 -7.72
N TRP A 117 1.25 16.76 -7.52
CA TRP A 117 0.66 17.75 -8.41
C TRP A 117 1.46 19.05 -8.34
N GLY A 118 1.53 19.67 -7.17
CA GLY A 118 2.02 21.05 -7.06
C GLY A 118 1.06 22.03 -7.74
N GLU A 119 1.16 23.30 -7.37
CA GLU A 119 0.16 24.32 -7.70
C GLU A 119 0.01 24.55 -9.21
N GLU A 120 1.10 24.89 -9.91
CA GLU A 120 1.07 25.18 -11.35
C GLU A 120 0.54 23.99 -12.19
N CYS A 121 0.90 22.77 -11.79
CA CYS A 121 0.46 21.58 -12.50
C CYS A 121 -1.03 21.32 -12.25
N ALA A 122 -1.49 21.48 -11.01
CA ALA A 122 -2.89 21.31 -10.65
C ALA A 122 -3.76 22.32 -11.40
N ASP A 123 -3.37 23.60 -11.42
CA ASP A 123 -4.11 24.67 -12.10
C ASP A 123 -4.23 24.40 -13.60
N LYS A 124 -3.10 24.13 -14.26
CA LYS A 124 -3.10 23.81 -15.69
C LYS A 124 -3.89 22.53 -15.98
N PHE A 125 -3.76 21.49 -15.15
CA PHE A 125 -4.52 20.27 -15.30
C PHE A 125 -6.02 20.51 -15.21
N THR A 126 -6.51 21.22 -14.18
CA THR A 126 -7.96 21.44 -14.01
C THR A 126 -8.55 22.31 -15.11
N LEU A 127 -7.78 23.28 -15.64
CA LEU A 127 -8.18 24.06 -16.81
C LEU A 127 -8.40 23.16 -18.04
N LEU A 128 -7.41 22.34 -18.37
CA LEU A 128 -7.48 21.41 -19.50
C LEU A 128 -8.52 20.30 -19.27
N LEU A 129 -8.74 19.90 -18.02
CA LEU A 129 -9.74 18.91 -17.64
C LEU A 129 -11.17 19.40 -17.93
N ARG A 130 -11.47 20.66 -17.58
CA ARG A 130 -12.77 21.27 -17.89
C ARG A 130 -12.99 21.38 -19.40
N LYS A 131 -11.96 21.73 -20.16
CA LYS A 131 -12.03 21.76 -21.63
C LYS A 131 -12.26 20.37 -22.20
N PHE A 132 -11.51 19.37 -21.75
CA PHE A 132 -11.72 17.96 -22.14
C PHE A 132 -13.14 17.47 -21.80
N TYR A 133 -13.68 17.85 -20.64
CA TYR A 133 -15.03 17.45 -20.22
C TYR A 133 -16.11 17.87 -21.23
N VAL A 134 -15.95 19.04 -21.83
CA VAL A 134 -16.83 19.56 -22.88
C VAL A 134 -16.50 18.94 -24.24
N ASP A 135 -15.24 19.02 -24.67
CA ASP A 135 -14.80 18.57 -26.00
C ASP A 135 -15.06 17.07 -26.24
N ALA A 136 -14.98 16.27 -25.17
CA ALA A 136 -15.19 14.83 -25.18
C ALA A 136 -16.59 14.40 -24.75
N ASP A 137 -17.56 15.32 -24.59
CA ASP A 137 -18.93 15.00 -24.13
C ASP A 137 -18.96 14.03 -22.94
N CYS A 138 -18.16 14.33 -21.90
CA CYS A 138 -18.08 13.48 -20.72
C CYS A 138 -19.43 13.37 -20.00
N GLU A 139 -20.21 14.45 -19.99
CA GLU A 139 -21.54 14.44 -19.38
C GLU A 139 -22.49 13.46 -20.08
N GLY A 140 -22.52 13.45 -21.42
CA GLY A 140 -23.29 12.49 -22.21
C GLY A 140 -22.85 11.05 -21.94
N PHE A 141 -21.54 10.81 -21.88
CA PHE A 141 -20.99 9.49 -21.54
C PHE A 141 -21.45 9.03 -20.15
N PHE A 142 -21.34 9.86 -19.11
CA PHE A 142 -21.74 9.46 -17.75
C PHE A 142 -23.25 9.26 -17.63
N LYS A 143 -24.06 10.10 -18.28
CA LYS A 143 -25.53 9.94 -18.31
C LYS A 143 -25.94 8.63 -18.98
N SER A 144 -25.33 8.29 -20.12
CA SER A 144 -25.63 7.04 -20.84
C SER A 144 -25.20 5.77 -20.09
N ASN A 145 -24.29 5.88 -19.11
CA ASN A 145 -23.85 4.77 -18.27
C ASN A 145 -24.41 4.81 -16.83
N ALA A 146 -25.37 5.69 -16.55
CA ALA A 146 -25.90 5.87 -15.20
C ALA A 146 -26.49 4.58 -14.58
N ASP A 147 -27.17 3.76 -15.38
CA ASP A 147 -27.75 2.50 -14.87
C ASP A 147 -26.68 1.43 -14.61
N PHE A 148 -25.62 1.40 -15.43
CA PHE A 148 -24.45 0.59 -15.14
C PHE A 148 -23.83 0.99 -13.80
N TYR A 149 -23.63 2.28 -13.55
CA TYR A 149 -23.08 2.78 -12.28
C TYR A 149 -23.93 2.45 -11.06
N LYS A 150 -25.26 2.56 -11.17
CA LYS A 150 -26.18 2.13 -10.09
C LYS A 150 -26.03 0.64 -9.79
N GLU A 151 -25.91 -0.19 -10.83
CA GLU A 151 -25.75 -1.63 -10.67
C GLU A 151 -24.37 -1.99 -10.09
N VAL A 152 -23.30 -1.29 -10.47
CA VAL A 152 -21.97 -1.45 -9.84
C VAL A 152 -22.05 -1.18 -8.33
N ALA A 153 -22.64 -0.05 -7.94
CA ALA A 153 -22.80 0.30 -6.53
C ALA A 153 -23.65 -0.73 -5.77
N LYS A 154 -24.76 -1.17 -6.36
CA LYS A 154 -25.63 -2.19 -5.80
C LYS A 154 -24.91 -3.52 -5.59
N ARG A 155 -24.08 -3.95 -6.54
CA ARG A 155 -23.32 -5.20 -6.45
C ARG A 155 -22.22 -5.16 -5.39
N PHE A 156 -21.77 -3.98 -4.98
CA PHE A 156 -20.81 -3.81 -3.89
C PHE A 156 -21.49 -3.81 -2.50
N LEU A 157 -22.81 -3.61 -2.42
CA LEU A 157 -23.53 -3.55 -1.14
C LEU A 157 -23.27 -4.76 -0.22
N PRO A 158 -23.26 -6.02 -0.71
CA PRO A 158 -22.99 -7.16 0.17
C PRO A 158 -21.62 -7.12 0.85
N VAL A 159 -20.61 -6.51 0.22
CA VAL A 159 -19.28 -6.29 0.82
C VAL A 159 -19.35 -5.20 1.89
N TYR A 160 -20.02 -4.09 1.58
CA TYR A 160 -20.23 -2.98 2.52
C TYR A 160 -21.02 -3.41 3.77
N GLU A 161 -22.03 -4.26 3.60
CA GLU A 161 -22.89 -4.75 4.68
C GLU A 161 -22.15 -5.67 5.67
N GLN A 162 -20.94 -6.14 5.34
CA GLN A 162 -20.10 -6.88 6.29
C GLN A 162 -19.43 -6.02 7.36
N ILE A 163 -19.41 -4.68 7.20
CA ILE A 163 -18.72 -3.80 8.15
C ILE A 163 -19.43 -3.82 9.51
N ASP A 164 -18.76 -4.35 10.52
CA ASP A 164 -19.22 -4.26 11.91
C ASP A 164 -18.76 -2.94 12.55
N LEU A 165 -19.62 -1.91 12.42
CA LEU A 165 -19.38 -0.61 13.04
C LEU A 165 -19.36 -0.65 14.58
N ASN A 166 -20.02 -1.64 15.20
CA ASN A 166 -19.98 -1.80 16.66
C ASN A 166 -18.63 -2.33 17.10
N TRP A 167 -18.06 -3.30 16.36
CA TRP A 167 -16.69 -3.74 16.58
C TRP A 167 -15.73 -2.56 16.47
N TYR A 168 -15.82 -1.72 15.43
CA TYR A 168 -14.94 -0.55 15.28
C TYR A 168 -15.08 0.44 16.44
N LYS A 169 -16.30 0.79 16.82
CA LYS A 169 -16.57 1.67 17.96
C LYS A 169 -16.00 1.10 19.26
N SER A 170 -16.21 -0.20 19.49
CA SER A 170 -15.69 -0.89 20.66
C SER A 170 -14.17 -0.93 20.64
N PHE A 171 -13.57 -1.43 19.55
CA PHE A 171 -12.14 -1.70 19.42
C PHE A 171 -11.28 -0.43 19.39
N TYR A 172 -11.72 0.66 18.76
CA TYR A 172 -10.93 1.90 18.79
C TYR A 172 -11.20 2.73 20.06
N GLY A 173 -12.29 2.47 20.78
CA GLY A 173 -12.70 3.18 22.00
C GLY A 173 -13.26 4.58 21.74
N ASN A 174 -13.22 5.05 20.50
CA ASN A 174 -13.84 6.28 20.03
C ASN A 174 -14.54 6.00 18.71
N VAL A 175 -15.65 6.71 18.45
CA VAL A 175 -16.16 6.83 17.07
C VAL A 175 -15.18 7.72 16.32
N SER A 176 -14.83 7.37 15.07
CA SER A 176 -14.01 8.24 14.24
C SER A 176 -14.60 9.66 14.22
N SER A 177 -13.78 10.70 14.06
CA SER A 177 -14.32 12.03 13.72
C SER A 177 -14.43 12.21 12.20
N GLU A 178 -13.88 11.29 11.41
CA GLU A 178 -13.74 11.41 9.97
C GLU A 178 -14.96 10.85 9.25
N LYS A 179 -15.44 11.58 8.23
CA LYS A 179 -16.42 11.05 7.28
C LYS A 179 -15.71 10.01 6.40
N PHE A 180 -16.28 8.82 6.28
CA PHE A 180 -15.78 7.77 5.40
C PHE A 180 -16.72 7.53 4.23
N THR A 181 -16.19 7.56 3.00
CA THR A 181 -16.96 7.27 1.78
C THR A 181 -16.37 6.10 1.01
N ILE A 182 -17.23 5.35 0.33
CA ILE A 182 -16.81 4.23 -0.51
C ILE A 182 -17.20 4.58 -1.94
N ILE A 183 -16.20 4.64 -2.81
CA ILE A 183 -16.37 4.97 -4.21
C ILE A 183 -16.02 3.75 -5.06
N ASN A 184 -16.98 3.22 -5.81
CA ASN A 184 -16.72 2.17 -6.77
C ASN A 184 -16.25 2.80 -8.09
N ALA A 185 -15.10 2.36 -8.59
CA ALA A 185 -14.41 2.94 -9.73
C ALA A 185 -14.19 1.87 -10.82
N PRO A 186 -15.23 1.50 -11.59
CA PRO A 186 -15.10 0.48 -12.63
C PRO A 186 -14.06 0.85 -13.71
N ALA A 187 -13.73 2.13 -13.90
CA ALA A 187 -12.66 2.54 -14.82
C ALA A 187 -11.25 2.48 -14.20
N ASN A 188 -11.08 2.32 -12.88
CA ASN A 188 -9.77 2.19 -12.24
C ASN A 188 -9.04 0.87 -12.54
N GLY A 189 -9.72 -0.08 -13.19
CA GLY A 189 -9.19 -1.41 -13.33
C GLY A 189 -9.06 -2.10 -11.98
N GLN A 190 -7.91 -2.74 -11.73
CA GLN A 190 -7.66 -3.48 -10.49
C GLN A 190 -7.19 -2.59 -9.32
N GLY A 191 -6.90 -1.31 -9.56
CA GLY A 191 -6.38 -0.40 -8.55
C GLY A 191 -7.43 -0.03 -7.50
N ASN A 192 -7.06 -0.14 -6.22
CA ASN A 192 -7.80 0.42 -5.10
C ASN A 192 -6.94 1.49 -4.43
N TYR A 193 -7.57 2.55 -3.93
CA TYR A 193 -6.85 3.68 -3.36
C TYR A 193 -7.60 4.24 -2.15
N GLY A 194 -6.90 4.29 -1.00
CA GLY A 194 -7.26 5.13 0.12
C GLY A 194 -6.78 6.56 -0.11
N VAL A 195 -7.72 7.50 -0.22
CA VAL A 195 -7.39 8.93 -0.32
C VAL A 195 -8.20 9.72 0.69
N SER A 196 -7.72 10.91 1.05
CA SER A 196 -8.43 11.79 1.96
C SER A 196 -8.37 13.24 1.53
N VAL A 197 -9.35 14.01 1.97
CA VAL A 197 -9.36 15.47 1.88
C VAL A 197 -9.32 16.08 3.27
N ASN A 198 -8.54 17.15 3.41
CA ASN A 198 -8.43 17.93 4.63
C ASN A 198 -9.22 19.22 4.47
N TYR A 199 -10.16 19.49 5.34
CA TYR A 199 -10.96 20.73 5.36
C TYR A 199 -10.20 21.85 6.08
N LYS A 200 -10.51 23.10 5.74
CA LYS A 200 -9.92 24.29 6.39
C LYS A 200 -10.26 24.42 7.88
N ASP A 201 -11.37 23.82 8.32
CA ASP A 201 -11.80 23.79 9.71
C ASP A 201 -11.11 22.68 10.53
N GLY A 202 -10.19 21.92 9.93
CA GLY A 202 -9.47 20.82 10.55
C GLY A 202 -10.17 19.46 10.46
N ASN A 203 -11.39 19.39 9.91
CA ASN A 203 -12.06 18.12 9.65
C ASN A 203 -11.40 17.37 8.50
N LYS A 204 -11.60 16.05 8.46
CA LYS A 204 -11.07 15.17 7.42
C LYS A 204 -12.13 14.21 6.91
N GLU A 205 -12.10 13.97 5.60
CA GLU A 205 -12.93 12.97 4.93
C GLU A 205 -12.03 11.98 4.19
N ALA A 206 -12.16 10.71 4.52
CA ALA A 206 -11.44 9.61 3.89
C ALA A 206 -12.35 8.87 2.90
N SER A 207 -11.75 8.35 1.83
CA SER A 207 -12.45 7.63 0.76
C SER A 207 -11.69 6.36 0.42
N ALA A 208 -12.40 5.23 0.45
CA ALA A 208 -11.94 3.99 -0.16
C ALA A 208 -12.44 3.93 -1.61
N ILE A 209 -11.52 4.06 -2.56
CA ILE A 209 -11.84 3.96 -3.99
C ILE A 209 -11.54 2.53 -4.43
N MET A 210 -12.59 1.78 -4.74
CA MET A 210 -12.55 0.35 -5.01
C MET A 210 -12.68 0.10 -6.51
N GLY A 211 -11.61 -0.43 -7.11
CA GLY A 211 -11.59 -0.88 -8.51
C GLY A 211 -12.43 -2.14 -8.71
N ALA A 212 -12.43 -2.66 -9.94
CA ALA A 212 -13.12 -3.89 -10.29
C ALA A 212 -12.13 -4.91 -10.88
N TRP A 213 -12.02 -6.07 -10.22
CA TRP A 213 -10.98 -7.08 -10.47
C TRP A 213 -11.42 -8.19 -11.43
N GLY A 214 -12.71 -8.25 -11.76
CA GLY A 214 -13.26 -9.24 -12.65
C GLY A 214 -14.74 -9.02 -12.92
N THR A 215 -15.29 -9.86 -13.78
CA THR A 215 -16.70 -9.81 -14.18
C THR A 215 -17.37 -11.18 -14.00
N ASP A 216 -18.69 -11.16 -13.89
CA ASP A 216 -19.51 -12.37 -14.03
C ASP A 216 -19.68 -12.75 -15.52
N SER A 217 -20.44 -13.81 -15.78
CA SER A 217 -20.71 -14.29 -17.15
C SER A 217 -21.47 -13.29 -18.03
N THR A 218 -22.09 -12.26 -17.44
CA THR A 218 -22.80 -11.20 -18.17
C THR A 218 -21.91 -10.00 -18.50
N GLY A 219 -20.67 -9.99 -17.99
CA GLY A 219 -19.73 -8.87 -18.14
C GLY A 219 -19.90 -7.77 -17.09
N MET A 220 -20.70 -8.00 -16.04
CA MET A 220 -20.88 -7.06 -14.93
C MET A 220 -19.82 -7.28 -13.85
N PRO A 221 -19.37 -6.23 -13.13
CA PRO A 221 -18.37 -6.38 -12.07
C PRO A 221 -18.80 -7.38 -11.01
N LEU A 222 -17.84 -8.20 -10.59
CA LEU A 222 -18.01 -9.18 -9.52
C LEU A 222 -17.20 -8.75 -8.29
N PHE A 223 -17.90 -8.49 -7.19
CA PHE A 223 -17.34 -8.10 -5.90
C PHE A 223 -17.49 -9.26 -4.90
N ARG A 224 -16.59 -10.25 -4.97
CA ARG A 224 -16.60 -11.36 -4.01
C ARG A 224 -16.24 -10.84 -2.61
N ILE A 225 -17.04 -11.20 -1.62
CA ILE A 225 -16.86 -10.71 -0.24
C ILE A 225 -15.46 -11.03 0.29
N ASP A 226 -15.01 -12.29 0.16
CA ASP A 226 -13.71 -12.75 0.65
C ASP A 226 -12.52 -12.01 0.01
N ASP A 227 -12.70 -11.49 -1.19
CA ASP A 227 -11.67 -10.78 -1.95
C ASP A 227 -11.64 -9.29 -1.57
N TYR A 228 -12.79 -8.62 -1.56
CA TYR A 228 -12.88 -7.16 -1.42
C TYR A 228 -13.01 -6.67 0.02
N PHE A 229 -13.63 -7.46 0.89
CA PHE A 229 -13.91 -7.00 2.25
C PHE A 229 -12.63 -6.76 3.06
N PRO A 230 -11.59 -7.62 3.01
CA PRO A 230 -10.32 -7.33 3.69
C PRO A 230 -9.65 -6.04 3.21
N THR A 231 -9.74 -5.74 1.90
CA THR A 231 -9.24 -4.46 1.35
C THR A 231 -10.08 -3.28 1.84
N LEU A 232 -11.40 -3.41 1.90
CA LEU A 232 -12.26 -2.35 2.44
C LEU A 232 -11.96 -2.08 3.92
N LEU A 233 -11.75 -3.12 4.72
CA LEU A 233 -11.32 -3.00 6.12
C LEU A 233 -9.97 -2.29 6.24
N HIS A 234 -9.00 -2.65 5.39
CA HIS A 234 -7.70 -2.00 5.32
C HIS A 234 -7.83 -0.49 5.11
N GLU A 235 -8.60 -0.07 4.11
CA GLU A 235 -8.80 1.35 3.83
C GLU A 235 -9.57 2.06 4.96
N PHE A 236 -10.53 1.39 5.57
CA PHE A 236 -11.29 1.97 6.67
C PHE A 236 -10.43 2.17 7.92
N ASN A 237 -9.52 1.23 8.22
CA ASN A 237 -8.60 1.31 9.35
C ASN A 237 -7.66 2.53 9.28
N HIS A 238 -7.30 3.02 8.09
CA HIS A 238 -6.51 4.25 7.96
C HIS A 238 -7.21 5.49 8.54
N SER A 239 -8.55 5.53 8.56
CA SER A 239 -9.31 6.64 9.15
C SER A 239 -9.16 6.72 10.68
N PHE A 240 -8.76 5.62 11.33
CA PHE A 240 -8.49 5.55 12.77
C PHE A 240 -7.00 5.64 13.09
N ILE A 241 -6.14 4.97 12.33
CA ILE A 241 -4.75 4.72 12.74
C ILE A 241 -3.82 5.88 12.43
N ASN A 242 -3.97 6.52 11.27
CA ASN A 242 -3.00 7.51 10.81
C ASN A 242 -2.90 8.68 11.80
N HIS A 243 -4.02 9.13 12.38
CA HIS A 243 -4.02 10.22 13.37
C HIS A 243 -3.47 9.76 14.73
N ILE A 244 -3.76 8.53 15.16
CA ILE A 244 -3.23 7.96 16.40
C ILE A 244 -1.68 7.96 16.36
N ASN A 245 -1.10 7.40 15.29
CA ASN A 245 0.36 7.34 15.16
C ASN A 245 0.98 8.71 14.94
N ALA A 246 0.36 9.60 14.16
CA ALA A 246 0.88 10.95 13.95
C ALA A 246 0.95 11.75 15.27
N LYS A 247 -0.09 11.65 16.11
CA LYS A 247 -0.14 12.29 17.43
C LYS A 247 0.90 11.74 18.41
N HIS A 248 1.28 10.48 18.26
CA HIS A 248 2.28 9.81 19.08
C HIS A 248 3.63 9.64 18.36
N SER A 249 3.88 10.45 17.33
CA SER A 249 5.07 10.32 16.49
C SER A 249 6.36 10.43 17.29
N ASP A 250 6.46 11.35 18.25
CA ASP A 250 7.63 11.50 19.13
C ASP A 250 7.96 10.22 19.91
N LEU A 251 6.93 9.48 20.33
CA LEU A 251 7.11 8.24 21.07
C LEU A 251 7.52 7.06 20.17
N LEU A 252 7.04 7.06 18.92
CA LEU A 252 7.22 5.95 17.97
C LEU A 252 8.41 6.13 17.03
N LYS A 253 8.95 7.35 16.91
CA LYS A 253 9.95 7.70 15.89
C LYS A 253 11.19 6.83 15.98
N ASP A 254 11.82 6.74 17.15
CA ASP A 254 13.10 6.04 17.31
C ASP A 254 13.01 4.55 16.95
N CYS A 255 11.95 3.87 17.41
CA CYS A 255 11.75 2.46 17.07
C CYS A 255 11.27 2.30 15.63
N GLY A 256 10.44 3.22 15.13
CA GLY A 256 10.00 3.24 13.73
C GLY A 256 11.15 3.38 12.74
N GLU A 257 12.09 4.29 12.98
CA GLU A 257 13.26 4.51 12.11
C GLU A 257 14.21 3.31 12.11
N GLN A 258 14.46 2.72 13.28
CA GLN A 258 15.25 1.49 13.39
C GLN A 258 14.59 0.32 12.67
N LEU A 259 13.28 0.13 12.87
CA LEU A 259 12.54 -0.94 12.23
C LEU A 259 12.47 -0.75 10.72
N PHE A 260 12.26 0.48 10.25
CA PHE A 260 12.27 0.81 8.82
C PHE A 260 13.61 0.48 8.19
N SER A 261 14.72 0.78 8.87
CA SER A 261 16.08 0.47 8.40
C SER A 261 16.31 -1.05 8.23
N LEU A 262 15.64 -1.88 9.02
CA LEU A 262 15.75 -3.34 8.92
C LEU A 262 15.03 -3.91 7.69
N VAL A 263 13.96 -3.24 7.23
CA VAL A 263 13.07 -3.71 6.15
C VAL A 263 12.95 -2.71 4.99
N GLU A 264 13.91 -1.80 4.86
CA GLU A 264 13.83 -0.65 3.96
C GLU A 264 13.61 -1.08 2.50
N ASN A 265 14.28 -2.12 2.06
CA ASN A 265 14.16 -2.61 0.69
C ASN A 265 12.76 -3.16 0.41
N GLU A 266 12.22 -3.95 1.34
CA GLU A 266 10.87 -4.48 1.30
C GLU A 266 9.83 -3.36 1.29
N MET A 267 10.02 -2.32 2.12
CA MET A 267 9.13 -1.16 2.21
C MET A 267 9.18 -0.31 0.93
N ARG A 268 10.37 0.00 0.42
CA ARG A 268 10.54 0.77 -0.82
C ARG A 268 9.96 0.06 -2.04
N SER A 269 10.02 -1.27 -2.09
CA SER A 269 9.40 -2.06 -3.16
C SER A 269 7.86 -1.93 -3.19
N GLN A 270 7.27 -1.54 -2.07
CA GLN A 270 5.84 -1.26 -1.90
C GLN A 270 5.53 0.25 -1.92
N ALA A 271 6.48 1.08 -2.37
CA ALA A 271 6.40 2.54 -2.37
C ALA A 271 6.26 3.19 -0.97
N TYR A 272 6.57 2.47 0.11
CA TYR A 272 6.64 3.03 1.45
C TYR A 272 8.01 3.67 1.69
N GLY A 273 8.02 5.01 1.68
CA GLY A 273 9.26 5.80 1.67
C GLY A 273 9.81 6.21 3.04
N ASN A 274 9.07 5.98 4.14
CA ASN A 274 9.46 6.41 5.48
C ASN A 274 8.85 5.54 6.59
N TRP A 275 9.39 5.69 7.80
CA TRP A 275 8.99 4.91 8.97
C TRP A 275 7.54 5.13 9.39
N LEU A 276 7.01 6.34 9.33
CA LEU A 276 5.65 6.64 9.77
C LEU A 276 4.62 5.95 8.87
N THR A 277 4.86 5.97 7.55
CA THR A 277 4.09 5.20 6.59
C THR A 277 4.13 3.70 6.92
N MET A 278 5.31 3.12 7.15
CA MET A 278 5.44 1.71 7.54
C MET A 278 4.68 1.39 8.84
N MET A 279 4.76 2.24 9.86
CA MET A 279 4.10 2.01 11.15
C MET A 279 2.57 2.11 11.05
N ASN A 280 2.07 3.05 10.23
CA ASN A 280 0.65 3.14 9.91
C ASN A 280 0.17 1.86 9.21
N GLU A 281 0.89 1.43 8.17
CA GLU A 281 0.60 0.20 7.43
C GLU A 281 0.63 -1.04 8.32
N ALA A 282 1.64 -1.18 9.16
CA ALA A 282 1.78 -2.33 10.06
C ALA A 282 0.59 -2.45 11.01
N LEU A 283 0.18 -1.34 11.64
CA LEU A 283 -0.95 -1.34 12.57
C LEU A 283 -2.29 -1.54 11.83
N VAL A 284 -2.46 -0.96 10.63
CA VAL A 284 -3.64 -1.18 9.78
C VAL A 284 -3.78 -2.66 9.43
N ARG A 285 -2.69 -3.28 8.98
CA ARG A 285 -2.63 -4.70 8.61
C ARG A 285 -2.90 -5.60 9.80
N ALA A 286 -2.34 -5.27 10.98
CA ALA A 286 -2.61 -6.00 12.20
C ALA A 286 -4.08 -5.89 12.63
N CYS A 287 -4.70 -4.71 12.48
CA CYS A 287 -6.12 -4.52 12.76
C CYS A 287 -7.03 -5.30 11.80
N VAL A 288 -6.65 -5.49 10.53
CA VAL A 288 -7.39 -6.40 9.62
C VAL A 288 -7.33 -7.84 10.13
N ILE A 289 -6.15 -8.34 10.50
CA ILE A 289 -6.00 -9.70 11.04
C ILE A 289 -6.77 -9.84 12.37
N LYS A 290 -6.72 -8.83 13.23
CA LYS A 290 -7.47 -8.78 14.49
C LYS A 290 -8.98 -8.80 14.26
N TYR A 291 -9.47 -8.05 13.27
CA TYR A 291 -10.88 -8.08 12.85
C TYR A 291 -11.28 -9.50 12.45
N MET A 292 -10.50 -10.16 11.58
CA MET A 292 -10.77 -11.53 11.15
C MET A 292 -10.87 -12.50 12.34
N LYS A 293 -9.95 -12.38 13.32
CA LYS A 293 -9.98 -13.20 14.54
C LYS A 293 -11.24 -12.97 15.38
N ASP A 294 -11.69 -11.72 15.49
CA ASP A 294 -12.87 -11.37 16.29
C ASP A 294 -14.21 -11.68 15.60
N HIS A 295 -14.16 -12.10 14.33
CA HIS A 295 -15.33 -12.47 13.53
C HIS A 295 -15.29 -13.94 13.07
N ASP A 296 -14.59 -14.80 13.81
CA ASP A 296 -14.55 -16.25 13.61
C ASP A 296 -14.20 -16.69 12.17
N TYR A 297 -13.33 -15.92 11.50
CA TYR A 297 -12.78 -16.35 10.21
C TYR A 297 -12.03 -17.67 10.39
N ALA A 298 -12.05 -18.52 9.37
CA ALA A 298 -11.32 -19.77 9.40
C ALA A 298 -9.83 -19.53 9.68
N ASP A 299 -9.23 -20.33 10.58
CA ASP A 299 -7.81 -20.22 10.95
C ASP A 299 -6.89 -20.22 9.71
N ALA A 300 -7.20 -21.03 8.71
CA ALA A 300 -6.44 -21.07 7.46
C ALA A 300 -6.43 -19.71 6.72
N ALA A 301 -7.53 -18.96 6.76
CA ALA A 301 -7.61 -17.62 6.17
C ALA A 301 -6.79 -16.60 6.98
N ILE A 302 -6.87 -16.65 8.32
CA ILE A 302 -6.10 -15.79 9.23
C ILE A 302 -4.59 -16.04 9.07
N GLN A 303 -4.17 -17.30 8.98
CA GLN A 303 -2.78 -17.68 8.77
C GLN A 303 -2.28 -17.28 7.38
N LYS A 304 -3.10 -17.42 6.34
CA LYS A 304 -2.78 -16.96 4.98
C LYS A 304 -2.57 -15.44 4.94
N GLU A 305 -3.45 -14.67 5.57
CA GLU A 305 -3.34 -13.22 5.64
C GLU A 305 -2.09 -12.80 6.43
N THR A 306 -1.90 -13.38 7.61
CA THR A 306 -0.70 -13.14 8.45
C THR A 306 0.58 -13.43 7.68
N LYS A 307 0.65 -14.57 6.98
CA LYS A 307 1.80 -14.94 6.15
C LYS A 307 2.03 -13.96 5.00
N SER A 308 0.96 -13.51 4.33
CA SER A 308 1.05 -12.48 3.28
C SER A 308 1.69 -11.19 3.81
N GLN A 309 1.36 -10.77 5.03
CA GLN A 309 1.97 -9.59 5.65
C GLN A 309 3.45 -9.80 6.03
N ILE A 310 3.81 -11.00 6.52
CA ILE A 310 5.22 -11.36 6.76
C ILE A 310 6.01 -11.35 5.46
N ASP A 311 5.47 -11.93 4.39
CA ASP A 311 6.12 -11.99 3.06
C ASP A 311 6.28 -10.59 2.44
N ARG A 312 5.49 -9.60 2.89
CA ARG A 312 5.62 -8.16 2.57
C ARG A 312 6.62 -7.40 3.44
N GLY A 313 7.35 -8.09 4.32
CA GLY A 313 8.38 -7.49 5.17
C GLY A 313 7.93 -7.12 6.58
N PHE A 314 6.65 -7.29 6.94
CA PHE A 314 6.15 -7.05 8.30
C PHE A 314 6.39 -8.29 9.18
N PHE A 315 7.65 -8.67 9.39
CA PHE A 315 8.02 -9.91 10.09
C PHE A 315 7.48 -10.00 11.54
N TRP A 316 7.13 -8.87 12.15
CA TRP A 316 6.59 -8.77 13.51
C TRP A 316 5.05 -8.76 13.56
N ILE A 317 4.35 -8.87 12.43
CA ILE A 317 2.89 -8.65 12.36
C ILE A 317 2.10 -9.59 13.30
N GLY A 318 2.55 -10.84 13.46
CA GLY A 318 1.91 -11.80 14.35
C GLY A 318 2.00 -11.37 15.83
N GLU A 319 3.18 -10.89 16.25
CA GLU A 319 3.37 -10.34 17.60
C GLU A 319 2.54 -9.08 17.81
N LEU A 320 2.44 -8.22 16.79
CA LEU A 320 1.61 -7.02 16.85
C LEU A 320 0.13 -7.36 17.01
N VAL A 321 -0.38 -8.37 16.30
CA VAL A 321 -1.75 -8.88 16.49
C VAL A 321 -1.93 -9.43 17.91
N GLY A 322 -0.94 -10.12 18.46
CA GLY A 322 -0.95 -10.59 19.85
C GLY A 322 -1.04 -9.45 20.87
N GLU A 323 -0.40 -8.31 20.61
CA GLU A 323 -0.56 -7.10 21.44
C GLU A 323 -1.96 -6.48 21.29
N LEU A 324 -2.58 -6.55 20.12
CA LEU A 324 -3.98 -6.15 19.94
C LEU A 324 -4.95 -7.07 20.69
N ASP A 325 -4.66 -8.37 20.83
CA ASP A 325 -5.44 -9.27 21.68
C ASP A 325 -5.29 -8.93 23.18
N LYS A 326 -4.08 -8.60 23.62
CA LYS A 326 -3.82 -8.12 24.99
C LYS A 326 -4.56 -6.81 25.26
N TYR A 327 -4.54 -5.88 24.31
CA TYR A 327 -5.34 -4.66 24.36
C TYR A 327 -6.84 -4.98 24.54
N SER A 328 -7.41 -5.84 23.69
CA SER A 328 -8.83 -6.21 23.74
C SER A 328 -9.24 -6.89 25.06
N SER A 329 -8.31 -7.55 25.76
CA SER A 329 -8.56 -8.18 27.07
C SER A 329 -8.32 -7.26 28.27
N GLN A 330 -7.74 -6.07 28.06
CA GLN A 330 -7.36 -5.12 29.12
C GLN A 330 -8.10 -3.78 28.99
N ARG A 331 -9.35 -3.81 28.52
CA ARG A 331 -10.14 -2.62 28.20
C ARG A 331 -10.51 -1.74 29.38
N ASP A 332 -10.54 -2.31 30.59
CA ASP A 332 -10.73 -1.54 31.84
C ASP A 332 -9.55 -0.62 32.14
N ILE A 333 -8.34 -0.98 31.69
CA ILE A 333 -7.11 -0.20 31.86
C ILE A 333 -6.88 0.68 30.63
N TYR A 334 -7.18 0.15 29.44
CA TYR A 334 -6.96 0.79 28.15
C TYR A 334 -8.30 0.93 27.40
N PRO A 335 -9.09 1.97 27.68
CA PRO A 335 -10.42 2.13 27.10
C PRO A 335 -10.40 2.38 25.59
N SER A 336 -9.27 2.81 25.01
CA SER A 336 -9.11 3.03 23.56
C SER A 336 -7.79 2.48 23.03
N LEU A 337 -7.72 2.20 21.72
CA LEU A 337 -6.45 1.81 21.09
C LEU A 337 -5.39 2.90 21.29
N GLU A 338 -5.81 4.16 21.23
CA GLU A 338 -4.95 5.32 21.50
C GLU A 338 -4.33 5.25 22.89
N SER A 339 -5.10 4.90 23.93
CA SER A 339 -4.56 4.74 25.30
C SER A 339 -3.56 3.59 25.44
N TYR A 340 -3.56 2.64 24.50
CA TYR A 340 -2.63 1.51 24.47
C TYR A 340 -1.32 1.81 23.73
N VAL A 341 -1.24 2.91 22.97
CA VAL A 341 -0.05 3.29 22.19
C VAL A 341 1.23 3.36 23.03
N PRO A 342 1.23 3.86 24.28
CA PRO A 342 2.42 3.81 25.13
C PRO A 342 2.98 2.39 25.34
N ARG A 343 2.10 1.40 25.45
CA ARG A 343 2.52 -0.01 25.56
C ARG A 343 3.02 -0.54 24.22
N LEU A 344 2.31 -0.27 23.13
CA LEU A 344 2.76 -0.63 21.77
C LEU A 344 4.15 -0.07 21.45
N ALA A 345 4.46 1.15 21.87
CA ALA A 345 5.79 1.73 21.67
C ALA A 345 6.91 0.92 22.35
N GLY A 346 6.65 0.37 23.54
CA GLY A 346 7.56 -0.56 24.20
C GLY A 346 7.73 -1.87 23.43
N GLU A 347 6.65 -2.36 22.84
CA GLU A 347 6.62 -3.58 22.01
C GLU A 347 7.38 -3.41 20.70
N TYR A 348 7.26 -2.26 20.04
CA TYR A 348 8.05 -1.94 18.86
C TYR A 348 9.56 -1.97 19.14
N LYS A 349 10.03 -1.61 20.35
CA LYS A 349 11.43 -1.79 20.73
C LYS A 349 11.84 -3.26 20.79
N ARG A 350 10.94 -4.15 21.24
CA ARG A 350 11.16 -5.61 21.19
C ARG A 350 11.21 -6.12 19.75
N TYR A 351 10.36 -5.59 18.86
CA TYR A 351 10.38 -5.97 17.45
C TYR A 351 11.66 -5.53 16.73
N VAL A 352 12.20 -4.36 17.08
CA VAL A 352 13.53 -3.92 16.62
C VAL A 352 14.61 -4.91 17.07
N ALA A 353 14.63 -5.29 18.36
CA ALA A 353 15.59 -6.26 18.87
C ALA A 353 15.48 -7.63 18.16
N MET A 354 14.25 -8.11 17.93
CA MET A 354 13.97 -9.33 17.17
C MET A 354 14.53 -9.24 15.75
N GLY A 355 14.31 -8.12 15.05
CA GLY A 355 14.83 -7.92 13.70
C GLY A 355 16.37 -7.83 13.64
N LEU A 356 17.00 -7.18 14.63
CA LEU A 356 18.46 -7.14 14.76
C LEU A 356 19.04 -8.56 15.00
N GLU A 357 18.38 -9.36 15.83
CA GLU A 357 18.78 -10.75 16.05
C GLU A 357 18.64 -11.59 14.76
N MET A 358 17.57 -11.39 13.99
CA MET A 358 17.40 -12.02 12.69
C MET A 358 18.52 -11.62 11.71
N GLU A 359 18.90 -10.33 11.67
CA GLU A 359 20.01 -9.84 10.84
C GLU A 359 21.37 -10.42 11.26
N ASN A 360 21.58 -10.65 12.55
CA ASN A 360 22.79 -11.29 13.06
C ASN A 360 22.87 -12.78 12.68
N ARG A 361 21.73 -13.48 12.67
CA ARG A 361 21.61 -14.88 12.25
C ARG A 361 21.60 -15.05 10.73
N ARG A 362 21.30 -14.00 9.96
CA ARG A 362 21.27 -14.05 8.50
C ARG A 362 22.63 -14.44 7.92
N PRO A 363 22.71 -15.42 7.00
CA PRO A 363 23.93 -15.70 6.26
C PRO A 363 24.29 -14.54 5.32
N LYS A 364 25.59 -14.30 5.16
CA LYS A 364 26.17 -13.23 4.36
C LYS A 364 27.31 -13.80 3.53
N VAL A 365 27.52 -13.25 2.34
CA VAL A 365 28.71 -13.57 1.54
C VAL A 365 29.92 -12.99 2.28
N ALA A 366 30.82 -13.87 2.69
CA ALA A 366 32.05 -13.53 3.39
C ALA A 366 33.19 -13.18 2.42
N SER A 367 33.33 -13.96 1.34
CA SER A 367 34.39 -13.76 0.35
C SER A 367 34.12 -14.52 -0.95
N ILE A 368 34.90 -14.20 -1.98
CA ILE A 368 35.07 -15.02 -3.18
C ILE A 368 36.52 -15.53 -3.14
N THR A 369 36.74 -16.83 -3.33
CA THR A 369 38.06 -17.44 -3.14
C THR A 369 39.07 -16.98 -4.19
N GLU A 370 38.67 -16.92 -5.45
CA GLU A 370 39.58 -16.73 -6.58
C GLU A 370 39.96 -15.26 -6.83
N PHE A 371 39.15 -14.30 -6.36
CA PHE A 371 39.38 -12.87 -6.55
C PHE A 371 38.58 -12.03 -5.53
N SER A 372 38.92 -10.75 -5.40
CA SER A 372 38.11 -9.80 -4.61
C SER A 372 36.97 -9.24 -5.45
N ASN A 373 35.78 -9.09 -4.87
CA ASN A 373 34.67 -8.47 -5.59
C ASN A 373 35.03 -7.05 -6.02
N GLY A 374 34.79 -6.71 -7.29
CA GLY A 374 35.20 -5.46 -7.93
C GLY A 374 36.58 -5.48 -8.60
N ASP A 375 37.33 -6.59 -8.53
CA ASP A 375 38.64 -6.72 -9.15
C ASP A 375 38.58 -6.49 -10.68
N LYS A 376 39.61 -5.83 -11.21
CA LYS A 376 39.71 -5.39 -12.60
C LYS A 376 40.68 -6.22 -13.44
N ASN A 377 41.38 -7.18 -12.83
CA ASN A 377 42.40 -7.98 -13.51
C ASN A 377 42.31 -9.46 -13.13
N VAL A 378 41.11 -10.01 -13.09
CA VAL A 378 40.86 -11.43 -12.80
C VAL A 378 41.43 -12.29 -13.92
N ARG A 379 42.15 -13.35 -13.59
CA ARG A 379 42.73 -14.25 -14.61
C ARG A 379 41.60 -14.96 -15.38
N PRO A 380 41.48 -14.82 -16.71
CA PRO A 380 40.43 -15.49 -17.48
C PRO A 380 40.57 -17.02 -17.49
N SER A 381 41.74 -17.54 -17.09
CA SER A 381 42.01 -18.97 -16.98
C SER A 381 41.37 -19.65 -15.78
N ILE A 382 40.84 -18.91 -14.78
CA ILE A 382 40.12 -19.54 -13.66
C ILE A 382 38.91 -20.32 -14.16
N LYS A 383 38.67 -21.48 -13.55
CA LYS A 383 37.58 -22.39 -13.94
C LYS A 383 36.47 -22.45 -12.90
N THR A 384 36.68 -21.82 -11.75
CA THR A 384 35.73 -21.79 -10.65
C THR A 384 35.59 -20.38 -10.09
N ILE A 385 34.39 -20.10 -9.59
CA ILE A 385 34.11 -18.98 -8.70
C ILE A 385 33.48 -19.58 -7.46
N THR A 386 34.19 -19.52 -6.34
CA THR A 386 33.77 -20.09 -5.06
C THR A 386 33.31 -18.97 -4.14
N ILE A 387 32.02 -18.95 -3.84
CA ILE A 387 31.38 -17.95 -3.00
C ILE A 387 31.26 -18.52 -1.59
N ASN A 388 31.97 -17.93 -0.64
CA ASN A 388 31.98 -18.35 0.75
C ASN A 388 30.98 -17.54 1.57
N PHE A 389 30.26 -18.21 2.45
CA PHE A 389 29.29 -17.61 3.37
C PHE A 389 29.84 -17.66 4.80
N ASP A 390 29.46 -16.69 5.62
CA ASP A 390 29.83 -16.63 7.05
C ASP A 390 29.10 -17.69 7.90
N LYS A 391 28.03 -18.27 7.36
CA LYS A 391 27.15 -19.25 8.01
C LYS A 391 26.70 -20.30 7.00
N PRO A 392 26.39 -21.53 7.45
CA PRO A 392 25.88 -22.58 6.57
C PRO A 392 24.53 -22.19 5.95
N LEU A 393 24.34 -22.56 4.69
CA LEU A 393 23.07 -22.47 3.99
C LEU A 393 22.29 -23.80 4.07
N SER A 394 21.00 -23.74 3.72
CA SER A 394 20.14 -24.93 3.67
C SER A 394 20.56 -25.96 2.62
N GLY A 395 21.31 -25.55 1.59
CA GLY A 395 21.77 -26.43 0.51
C GLY A 395 20.66 -26.93 -0.44
N LYS A 396 19.42 -26.44 -0.30
CA LYS A 396 18.25 -26.98 -1.05
C LYS A 396 18.06 -26.35 -2.43
N ALA A 397 18.57 -25.14 -2.64
CA ALA A 397 18.40 -24.39 -3.88
C ALA A 397 19.53 -23.35 -4.03
N TYR A 398 19.61 -22.71 -5.19
CA TYR A 398 20.44 -21.52 -5.43
C TYR A 398 19.64 -20.51 -6.25
N SER A 399 20.01 -19.22 -6.17
CA SER A 399 19.39 -18.19 -7.01
C SER A 399 20.39 -17.13 -7.40
N ILE A 400 20.79 -17.19 -8.67
CA ILE A 400 21.73 -16.26 -9.29
C ILE A 400 21.03 -15.65 -10.50
N VAL A 401 21.00 -14.32 -10.57
CA VAL A 401 20.33 -13.57 -11.63
C VAL A 401 21.29 -12.59 -12.31
N TYR A 402 20.90 -12.10 -13.49
CA TYR A 402 21.69 -11.10 -14.21
C TYR A 402 21.80 -9.79 -13.42
N GLY A 403 22.97 -9.16 -13.50
CA GLY A 403 23.15 -7.79 -13.05
C GLY A 403 22.60 -6.77 -14.04
N GLN A 404 22.84 -5.48 -13.74
CA GLN A 404 22.48 -4.36 -14.60
C GLN A 404 23.19 -4.38 -15.97
N LEU A 405 24.38 -5.01 -16.05
CA LEU A 405 25.08 -5.22 -17.33
C LEU A 405 24.41 -6.25 -18.26
N GLY A 406 23.35 -6.93 -17.79
CA GLY A 406 22.54 -7.83 -18.59
C GLY A 406 23.20 -9.18 -18.88
N PRO A 407 22.55 -10.02 -19.72
CA PRO A 407 22.92 -11.42 -19.92
C PRO A 407 24.29 -11.59 -20.60
N ALA A 408 24.73 -10.63 -21.42
CA ALA A 408 26.02 -10.70 -22.09
C ALA A 408 27.21 -10.65 -21.12
N ALA A 409 27.03 -10.02 -19.95
CA ALA A 409 28.01 -9.92 -18.87
C ALA A 409 27.86 -11.06 -17.83
N PHE A 410 27.01 -12.05 -18.08
CA PHE A 410 26.93 -13.22 -17.22
C PHE A 410 28.01 -14.25 -17.60
N PRO A 411 28.75 -14.84 -16.65
CA PRO A 411 29.71 -15.90 -16.96
C PRO A 411 28.99 -17.11 -17.56
N LYS A 412 29.66 -17.84 -18.47
CA LYS A 412 29.13 -19.12 -18.92
C LYS A 412 29.30 -20.11 -17.78
N VAL A 413 28.20 -20.45 -17.12
CA VAL A 413 28.19 -21.38 -15.97
C VAL A 413 27.93 -22.78 -16.48
N LEU A 414 28.85 -23.70 -16.16
CA LEU A 414 28.76 -25.12 -16.52
C LEU A 414 28.04 -25.93 -15.44
N LYS A 415 28.31 -25.61 -14.17
CA LYS A 415 27.77 -26.33 -13.01
C LYS A 415 27.77 -25.42 -11.80
N ILE A 416 26.76 -25.60 -10.93
CA ILE A 416 26.69 -24.96 -9.61
C ILE A 416 26.46 -26.06 -8.59
N GLU A 417 27.28 -26.11 -7.55
CA GLU A 417 27.12 -27.06 -6.46
C GLU A 417 27.52 -26.46 -5.11
N TYR A 418 26.97 -27.02 -4.03
CA TYR A 418 27.40 -26.68 -2.68
C TYR A 418 28.65 -27.48 -2.31
N ALA A 419 29.60 -26.81 -1.68
CA ALA A 419 30.71 -27.49 -1.01
C ALA A 419 30.20 -28.20 0.27
N PRO A 420 30.91 -29.23 0.77
CA PRO A 420 30.57 -29.90 2.02
C PRO A 420 30.37 -28.90 3.18
N GLY A 421 29.30 -29.10 3.96
CA GLY A 421 28.92 -28.19 5.06
C GLY A 421 28.10 -26.97 4.63
N ASN A 422 27.79 -26.82 3.34
CA ASN A 422 26.96 -25.73 2.78
C ASN A 422 27.43 -24.31 3.11
N MET A 423 28.71 -24.14 3.46
CA MET A 423 29.32 -22.84 3.70
C MET A 423 29.82 -22.16 2.44
N SER A 424 29.87 -22.88 1.31
CA SER A 424 30.28 -22.30 0.03
C SER A 424 29.47 -22.85 -1.12
N VAL A 425 29.34 -22.04 -2.17
CA VAL A 425 28.77 -22.41 -3.46
C VAL A 425 29.86 -22.27 -4.51
N VAL A 426 30.10 -23.35 -5.25
CA VAL A 426 31.11 -23.42 -6.31
C VAL A 426 30.41 -23.33 -7.65
N MET A 427 30.75 -22.31 -8.43
CA MET A 427 30.32 -22.15 -9.82
C MET A 427 31.48 -22.57 -10.73
N SER A 428 31.30 -23.63 -11.51
CA SER A 428 32.21 -23.95 -12.61
C SER A 428 31.91 -23.01 -13.78
N VAL A 429 32.91 -22.27 -14.26
CA VAL A 429 32.73 -21.20 -15.24
C VAL A 429 33.72 -21.25 -16.39
N GLU A 430 33.34 -20.66 -17.51
CA GLU A 430 34.23 -20.23 -18.58
C GLU A 430 34.21 -18.70 -18.68
N LEU A 431 35.40 -18.09 -18.63
CA LEU A 431 35.60 -16.66 -18.73
C LEU A 431 36.38 -16.31 -20.00
N LEU A 432 36.02 -15.18 -20.60
CA LEU A 432 36.74 -14.58 -21.72
C LEU A 432 37.72 -13.55 -21.17
N PRO A 433 38.89 -13.34 -21.82
CA PRO A 433 39.79 -12.25 -21.48
C PRO A 433 39.13 -10.89 -21.75
N GLU A 434 39.62 -9.85 -21.07
CA GLU A 434 39.26 -8.44 -21.28
C GLU A 434 37.73 -8.19 -21.26
N LYS A 435 37.02 -8.86 -20.34
CA LYS A 435 35.56 -8.83 -20.26
C LYS A 435 35.08 -8.48 -18.85
N ALA A 436 34.10 -7.58 -18.80
CA ALA A 436 33.36 -7.27 -17.59
C ALA A 436 32.25 -8.30 -17.33
N TYR A 437 32.19 -8.77 -16.08
CA TYR A 437 31.19 -9.72 -15.60
C TYR A 437 30.39 -9.13 -14.44
N GLN A 438 29.09 -9.43 -14.40
CA GLN A 438 28.23 -9.03 -13.30
C GLN A 438 27.04 -9.99 -13.12
N PHE A 439 26.78 -10.37 -11.87
CA PHE A 439 25.60 -11.14 -11.48
C PHE A 439 25.19 -10.85 -10.03
N VAL A 440 23.99 -11.24 -9.64
CA VAL A 440 23.45 -11.01 -8.29
C VAL A 440 23.01 -12.33 -7.67
N LEU A 441 23.52 -12.61 -6.47
CA LEU A 441 23.04 -13.68 -5.61
C LEU A 441 21.80 -13.20 -4.88
N THR A 442 20.72 -13.97 -4.89
CA THR A 442 19.46 -13.57 -4.24
C THR A 442 19.01 -14.54 -3.16
N GLY A 443 18.30 -13.98 -2.18
CA GLY A 443 17.67 -14.70 -1.10
C GLY A 443 16.55 -15.68 -1.49
N LYS A 444 16.17 -15.76 -2.79
CA LYS A 444 15.18 -16.74 -3.25
C LYS A 444 15.67 -18.18 -3.10
N GLY A 445 16.95 -18.42 -3.38
CA GLY A 445 17.57 -19.74 -3.30
C GLY A 445 18.60 -19.88 -2.17
N PHE A 446 19.29 -18.79 -1.81
CA PHE A 446 20.27 -18.80 -0.74
C PHE A 446 19.63 -18.41 0.59
N LYS A 447 19.38 -19.42 1.43
CA LYS A 447 18.74 -19.28 2.74
C LYS A 447 19.47 -20.12 3.78
N SER A 448 19.45 -19.70 5.04
CA SER A 448 19.87 -20.52 6.19
C SER A 448 18.99 -21.77 6.34
N PRO A 449 19.39 -22.78 7.13
CA PRO A 449 18.54 -23.92 7.48
C PRO A 449 17.19 -23.54 8.08
N GLU A 450 17.14 -22.43 8.83
CA GLU A 450 15.93 -21.85 9.44
C GLU A 450 15.11 -21.00 8.45
N GLY A 451 15.57 -20.88 7.19
CA GLY A 451 14.86 -20.17 6.13
C GLY A 451 15.16 -18.68 6.01
N LEU A 452 16.13 -18.14 6.75
CA LEU A 452 16.56 -16.75 6.62
C LEU A 452 17.33 -16.54 5.32
N ALA A 453 16.74 -15.78 4.40
CA ALA A 453 17.32 -15.44 3.10
C ALA A 453 18.56 -14.56 3.23
N ILE A 454 19.56 -14.67 2.35
CA ILE A 454 20.63 -13.64 2.29
C ILE A 454 20.06 -12.31 1.79
N LYS A 455 20.71 -11.19 2.16
CA LYS A 455 20.54 -9.94 1.41
C LYS A 455 21.18 -10.09 0.04
N SER A 456 20.57 -9.50 -0.99
CA SER A 456 21.09 -9.58 -2.35
C SER A 456 22.54 -9.09 -2.40
N TYR A 457 23.41 -9.88 -3.02
CA TYR A 457 24.84 -9.58 -3.12
C TYR A 457 25.25 -9.54 -4.58
N MET A 458 25.68 -8.37 -5.05
CA MET A 458 26.17 -8.19 -6.41
C MET A 458 27.64 -8.60 -6.49
N VAL A 459 27.95 -9.51 -7.41
CA VAL A 459 29.30 -9.82 -7.82
C VAL A 459 29.59 -9.07 -9.11
N ASN A 460 30.69 -8.31 -9.16
CA ASN A 460 31.20 -7.66 -10.35
C ASN A 460 32.73 -7.82 -10.43
N PHE A 461 33.25 -8.04 -11.63
CA PHE A 461 34.70 -8.11 -11.86
C PHE A 461 35.02 -7.95 -13.35
N GLU A 462 36.28 -7.67 -13.68
CA GLU A 462 36.78 -7.65 -15.06
C GLU A 462 37.96 -8.61 -15.18
N THR A 463 38.01 -9.34 -16.29
CA THR A 463 39.13 -10.21 -16.61
C THR A 463 40.27 -9.45 -17.26
N GLY A 464 41.50 -9.84 -16.91
CA GLY A 464 42.71 -9.41 -17.59
C GLY A 464 42.87 -10.08 -18.96
N LYS A 465 44.07 -9.89 -19.53
CA LYS A 465 44.49 -10.52 -20.79
C LYS A 465 44.59 -12.04 -20.70
#